data_AF-A0A231RRI8-F1
#
_entry.id   AF-A0A231RRI8-F1
#
_cell.length_a   1.000
_cell.length_b   1.000
_cell.length_c   1.000
_cell.angle_alpha   90.00
_cell.angle_beta   90.00
_cell.angle_gamma   90.00
#
_symmetry.space_group_name_H-M   'P 1'
#
loop_
_entity.id
_entity.type
_entity.pdbx_description
1 polymer ?
#
loop_
_entity_poly.entity_id
_entity_poly.type
_entity_poly.pdbx_seq_one_letter_code
_entity_poly.pdbx_strand_id
1 'polypeptide(L)' 'MSSNETKIKMIGQMAQDAGLIEDPQWLERLNEPVPLWVVLDMLLRWVDRTEPNGGGPYD' A
#
# COMPACT_ATOMS: atom_id res chain seq x y z
N MET A 1 -18.37 -4.11 18.33
CA MET A 1 -17.49 -4.20 17.16
C MET A 1 -17.49 -5.63 16.68
N SER A 2 -17.81 -5.84 15.41
CA SER A 2 -17.80 -7.16 14.77
C SER A 2 -16.35 -7.66 14.67
N SER A 3 -16.14 -8.97 14.84
CA SER A 3 -14.80 -9.59 14.73
C SER A 3 -14.12 -9.26 13.39
N ASN A 4 -14.90 -9.00 12.34
CA ASN A 4 -14.39 -8.64 11.03
C ASN A 4 -13.82 -7.20 10.99
N GLU A 5 -14.47 -6.25 11.65
CA GLU A 5 -14.02 -4.84 11.71
C GLU A 5 -12.66 -4.73 12.41
N THR A 6 -12.46 -5.51 13.47
CA THR A 6 -11.18 -5.57 14.19
C THR A 6 -10.06 -6.11 13.31
N LYS A 7 -10.34 -7.14 12.51
CA LYS A 7 -9.35 -7.72 11.57
C LYS A 7 -8.98 -6.73 10.48
N ILE A 8 -9.96 -6.07 9.88
CA ILE A 8 -9.74 -5.07 8.83
C ILE A 8 -8.86 -3.93 9.37
N LYS A 9 -9.18 -3.42 10.57
CA LYS A 9 -8.38 -2.36 11.22
C LYS A 9 -6.95 -2.81 11.53
N MET A 10 -6.75 -4.05 12.01
CA MET A 10 -5.41 -4.60 12.22
C MET A 10 -4.61 -4.68 10.91
N ILE A 11 -5.22 -5.16 9.83
CA ILE A 11 -4.56 -5.25 8.51
C ILE A 11 -4.20 -3.87 7.99
N GLY A 12 -5.10 -2.88 8.13
CA GLY A 12 -4.82 -1.49 7.76
C GLY A 12 -3.63 -0.91 8.53
N GLN A 13 -3.57 -1.16 9.85
CA GLN A 13 -2.44 -0.71 10.67
C GLN A 13 -1.11 -1.35 10.23
N MET A 14 -1.11 -2.66 9.97
CA MET A 14 0.09 -3.36 9.48
C MET A 14 0.52 -2.84 8.10
N ALA A 15 -0.43 -2.49 7.23
CA ALA A 15 -0.13 -1.91 5.93
C ALA A 15 0.46 -0.49 6.04
N GLN A 16 0.00 0.31 7.01
CA GLN A 16 0.63 1.60 7.33
C GLN A 16 2.07 1.41 7.84
N ASP A 17 2.28 0.50 8.78
CA ASP A 17 3.62 0.23 9.35
C ASP A 17 4.60 -0.31 8.29
N ALA A 18 4.10 -1.04 7.28
CA ALA A 18 4.86 -1.53 6.14
C ALA A 18 5.14 -0.44 5.07
N GLY A 19 4.64 0.78 5.26
CA GLY A 19 4.75 1.87 4.30
C GLY A 19 3.97 1.63 3.00
N LEU A 20 2.92 0.80 3.04
CA LEU A 20 1.97 0.60 1.94
C LEU A 20 0.85 1.64 1.98
N ILE A 21 0.44 2.06 3.17
CA ILE A 21 -0.51 3.17 3.36
C ILE A 21 0.29 4.39 3.83
N GLU A 22 0.36 5.41 2.98
CA GLU A 22 1.11 6.64 3.29
C GLU A 22 0.27 7.65 4.07
N ASP A 23 -1.02 7.73 3.78
CA ASP A 23 -1.92 8.68 4.41
C ASP A 23 -2.77 7.97 5.50
N PRO A 24 -2.67 8.40 6.77
CA PRO A 24 -3.47 7.84 7.86
C PRO A 24 -4.98 7.87 7.64
N GLN A 25 -5.50 8.79 6.82
CA GLN A 25 -6.94 8.91 6.54
C GLN A 25 -7.51 7.65 5.86
N TRP A 26 -6.68 6.83 5.23
CA TRP A 26 -7.12 5.54 4.65
C TRP A 26 -7.59 4.54 5.70
N LEU A 27 -7.08 4.64 6.94
CA LEU A 27 -7.49 3.76 8.03
C LEU A 27 -8.97 3.95 8.41
N GLU A 28 -9.53 5.11 8.11
CA GLU A 28 -10.94 5.43 8.35
C GLU A 28 -11.86 4.87 7.26
N ARG A 29 -11.30 4.50 6.09
CA ARG A 29 -12.05 4.10 4.89
C ARG A 29 -11.69 2.70 4.37
N LEU A 30 -11.18 1.83 5.24
CA LEU A 30 -10.74 0.46 4.87
C LEU A 30 -11.85 -0.45 4.32
N ASN A 31 -13.12 -0.12 4.54
CA ASN A 31 -14.26 -0.86 4.00
C ASN A 31 -14.66 -0.39 2.60
N GLU A 32 -14.05 0.67 2.09
CA GLU A 32 -14.32 1.22 0.78
C GLU A 32 -13.35 0.65 -0.26
N PRO A 33 -13.78 0.49 -1.53
CA PRO A 33 -12.88 0.06 -2.58
C PRO A 33 -11.77 1.10 -2.78
N VAL A 34 -10.54 0.61 -2.93
CA VAL A 34 -9.38 1.45 -3.22
C VAL A 34 -9.51 2.01 -4.65
N PRO A 35 -9.28 3.32 -4.87
CA PRO A 35 -9.21 3.91 -6.19
C PRO A 35 -8.12 3.27 -7.04
N LEU A 36 -8.40 3.13 -8.34
CA LEU A 36 -7.48 2.51 -9.30
C LEU A 36 -6.08 3.15 -9.30
N TRP A 37 -6.00 4.47 -9.21
CA TRP A 37 -4.72 5.20 -9.25
C TRP A 37 -3.80 4.85 -8.07
N VAL A 38 -4.34 4.52 -6.89
CA VAL A 38 -3.56 4.09 -5.72
C VAL A 38 -2.95 2.71 -5.96
N VAL A 39 -3.71 1.81 -6.57
CA VAL A 39 -3.21 0.47 -6.93
C VAL A 39 -2.08 0.59 -7.95
N LEU A 40 -2.22 1.48 -8.94
CA LEU A 40 -1.16 1.75 -9.91
C LEU A 40 0.10 2.31 -9.25
N ASP A 41 -0.03 3.26 -8.33
CA ASP A 41 1.09 3.82 -7.59
C ASP A 41 1.82 2.76 -6.75
N MET A 42 1.09 1.86 -6.08
CA MET A 42 1.67 0.73 -5.35
C MET A 42 2.46 -0.20 -6.27
N LEU A 43 1.96 -0.48 -7.48
CA LEU A 43 2.65 -1.32 -8.46
C LEU A 43 3.93 -0.66 -8.97
N LEU A 44 3.91 0.64 -9.28
CA LEU A 44 5.10 1.39 -9.72
C LEU A 44 6.20 1.37 -8.66
N ARG A 45 5.85 1.66 -7.41
CA ARG A 45 6.80 1.60 -6.29
C ARG A 45 7.35 0.20 -6.08
N TRP A 46 6.56 -0.82 -6.36
CA TRP A 46 7.01 -2.19 -6.28
C TRP A 46 8.03 -2.50 -7.38
N VAL A 47 7.78 -2.06 -8.61
CA VAL A 47 8.75 -2.12 -9.72
C VAL A 47 10.05 -1.42 -9.32
N ASP A 48 9.97 -0.18 -8.83
CA ASP A 48 11.13 0.61 -8.39
C ASP A 48 11.95 -0.09 -7.28
N ARG A 49 11.27 -0.81 -6.37
CA ARG A 49 11.93 -1.58 -5.30
C ARG A 49 12.56 -2.88 -5.79
N THR A 50 12.03 -3.46 -6.87
CA THR A 50 12.51 -4.73 -7.45
C THR A 50 13.60 -4.55 -8.49
N GLU A 51 13.72 -3.37 -9.08
CA GLU A 51 14.87 -3.05 -9.93
C GLU A 51 16.12 -2.91 -9.05
N PRO A 52 17.12 -3.81 -9.17
CA PRO A 52 18.39 -3.61 -8.52
C PRO A 52 19.04 -2.36 -9.15
N ASN A 53 19.62 -1.48 -8.33
CA ASN A 53 20.42 -0.31 -8.73
C ASN A 53 21.60 -0.70 -9.66
N GLY A 54 21.35 -1.08 -10.91
CA GLY A 54 22.36 -1.72 -11.74
C GLY A 54 22.03 -1.71 -13.22
N GLY A 55 22.36 -0.60 -13.87
CA GLY A 55 22.77 -0.58 -15.28
C GLY A 55 21.62 -0.67 -16.27
N GLY A 56 21.00 0.48 -16.57
CA GLY A 56 20.52 0.67 -17.93
C GLY A 56 21.71 0.50 -18.91
N PRO A 57 21.51 0.01 -20.14
CA PRO A 57 22.60 -0.13 -21.12
C PRO A 57 23.25 1.19 -21.57
N TYR A 58 22.90 2.30 -20.92
CA TYR A 58 23.32 3.67 -21.22
C TYR A 58 23.92 4.41 -20.01
N ASP A 59 24.12 3.74 -18.87
CA ASP A 59 24.95 4.23 -17.75
C ASP A 59 26.36 3.60 -17.80
#